data_AF-A0A7X0NRW1-F1
#
_entry.id   AF-A0A7X0NRW1-F1
#
_cell.length_a   1.000
_cell.length_b   1.000
_cell.length_c   1.000
_cell.angle_alpha   90.00
_cell.angle_beta   90.00
_cell.angle_gamma   90.00
#
_symmetry.space_group_name_H-M   'P 1'
#
loop_
_entity.id
_entity.type
_entity.pdbx_description
1 polymer ?
#
loop_
_entity_poly.entity_id
_entity_poly.type
_entity_poly.pdbx_seq_one_letter_code
_entity_poly.pdbx_strand_id
1 'polypeptide(L)'
;MQGDAAAASAVGELRRALPLTPGAPALVEVRVDSGAGLPPEGYTLTAGDGRVTIVGADPAGAFYGAQTLIALAEVPCSEHVACVPESDVRDWPDLPLRGTIEGFYGTPWTHADRMDHLRFSARHKLNAYVYAPKDDPFHRERWREPYPEEELARLAELVAEAAARHVRFVFALSPGLSMVYSDPAERAALRAKAEQVWQAGVREYALLFDDIPPELSHVPDREAYGTAEGASASAHAAVCRDFAEHFLAPHGADRPLTMVPTDYAGTARTAYRDRLAAELPADVLVWWTGSDVVVGTISAYDMTAAAASYGHRVALWDNFPVNDFDFSRVFLGPLVGRATDLDEVPLEGITANPMVEAAASRIALTTVADYAWHLAAYDPARSHERAIRLLPGAAELLPLVEACSAWPPGDDQSPALTALCAAALEGGPYEVLRAELVRLAELPTGVPGPIAAELARWVSAARDMGAAGLAALDLLTGAGTLAAAEEALARAETHEANVLRKVIPPFARQVLERVTA
;
A
#
# COMPACT_ATOMS: atom_id res chain seq x y z
N MET A 1 3.70 22.90 24.93
CA MET A 1 3.57 21.45 24.68
C MET A 1 4.03 20.68 25.91
N GLN A 2 3.08 20.06 26.60
CA GLN A 2 3.28 19.26 27.80
C GLN A 2 2.59 17.91 27.63
N GLY A 3 3.11 16.88 28.30
CA GLY A 3 2.44 15.58 28.35
C GLY A 3 3.10 14.64 29.35
N ASP A 4 2.40 13.56 29.67
CA ASP A 4 2.92 12.49 30.52
C ASP A 4 3.98 11.64 29.76
N ALA A 5 4.60 10.70 30.47
CA ALA A 5 5.63 9.84 29.88
C ALA A 5 5.09 8.93 28.76
N ALA A 6 3.83 8.52 28.85
CA ALA A 6 3.19 7.66 27.84
C ALA A 6 2.90 8.42 26.54
N ALA A 7 2.76 9.75 26.61
CA ALA A 7 2.57 10.65 25.48
C ALA A 7 3.90 11.19 24.88
N ALA A 8 5.06 10.71 25.33
CA ALA A 8 6.36 11.30 24.95
C ALA A 8 6.61 11.33 23.43
N SER A 9 6.23 10.28 22.70
CA SER A 9 6.36 10.22 21.23
C SER A 9 5.49 11.27 20.55
N ALA A 10 4.24 11.43 21.00
CA ALA A 10 3.29 12.41 20.47
C ALA A 10 3.79 13.84 20.70
N VAL A 11 4.27 14.15 21.92
CA VAL A 11 4.85 15.46 22.24
C VAL A 11 6.12 15.71 21.44
N GLY A 12 6.99 14.71 21.27
CA GLY A 12 8.18 14.80 20.44
C GLY A 12 7.85 15.12 18.99
N GLU A 13 6.81 14.48 18.45
CA GLU A 13 6.34 14.71 17.08
C GLU A 13 5.81 16.13 16.88
N LEU A 14 4.96 16.61 17.80
CA LEU A 14 4.45 17.97 17.75
C LEU A 14 5.57 19.02 17.79
N ARG A 15 6.61 18.80 18.59
CA ARG A 15 7.77 19.71 18.67
C ARG A 15 8.59 19.73 17.39
N ARG A 16 8.63 18.62 16.64
CA ARG A 16 9.31 18.55 15.35
C ARG A 16 8.50 19.23 14.25
N ALA A 17 7.19 19.03 14.23
CA ALA A 17 6.33 19.46 13.15
C ALA A 17 5.83 20.91 13.28
N LEU A 18 5.59 21.38 14.52
CA LEU A 18 4.99 22.70 14.74
C LEU A 18 6.02 23.73 15.21
N PRO A 19 5.99 24.96 14.68
CA PRO A 19 6.92 26.01 15.07
C PRO A 19 6.69 26.45 16.51
N LEU A 20 7.74 26.41 17.33
CA LEU A 20 7.73 26.96 18.69
C LEU A 20 8.15 28.43 18.64
N THR A 21 7.19 29.36 18.72
CA THR A 21 7.48 30.81 18.74
C THR A 21 7.27 31.42 20.14
N PRO A 22 8.11 32.38 20.57
CA PRO A 22 7.87 33.17 21.78
C PRO A 22 6.69 34.14 21.58
N GLY A 23 5.65 34.06 22.42
CA GLY A 23 4.42 34.86 22.35
C GLY A 23 3.36 34.32 23.32
N ALA A 24 2.10 34.76 23.25
CA ALA A 24 1.00 34.12 23.99
C ALA A 24 0.77 32.72 23.40
N PRO A 25 1.32 31.65 24.00
CA PRO A 25 1.40 30.37 23.33
C PRO A 25 0.09 29.62 23.57
N ALA A 26 -0.51 29.09 22.51
CA ALA A 26 -1.55 28.09 22.70
C ALA A 26 -0.96 26.92 23.52
N LEU A 27 -1.61 26.58 24.64
CA LEU A 27 -1.16 25.49 25.50
C LEU A 27 -1.62 24.15 24.92
N VAL A 28 -0.68 23.40 24.36
CA VAL A 28 -0.93 22.02 23.93
C VAL A 28 -0.59 21.05 25.05
N GLU A 29 -1.58 20.29 25.50
CA GLU A 29 -1.48 19.22 26.49
C GLU A 29 -1.84 17.88 25.85
N VAL A 30 -0.98 16.88 26.01
CA VAL A 30 -1.19 15.51 25.51
C VAL A 30 -1.10 14.54 26.68
N ARG A 31 -2.10 13.68 26.85
CA ARG A 31 -2.09 12.63 27.89
C ARG A 31 -2.64 11.31 27.37
N VAL A 32 -2.27 10.23 28.02
CA VAL A 32 -2.84 8.89 27.77
C VAL A 32 -3.79 8.55 28.91
N ASP A 33 -4.99 8.07 28.57
CA ASP A 33 -6.03 7.70 29.51
C ASP A 33 -6.79 6.47 29.02
N SER A 34 -6.36 5.29 29.50
CA SER A 34 -7.01 4.02 29.18
C SER A 34 -8.44 3.91 29.72
N GLY A 35 -8.85 4.81 30.63
CA GLY A 35 -10.21 4.92 31.15
C GLY A 35 -11.13 5.82 30.33
N ALA A 36 -10.67 6.40 29.22
CA ALA A 36 -11.43 7.37 28.41
C ALA A 36 -12.65 6.77 27.66
N GLY A 37 -12.82 5.44 27.68
CA GLY A 37 -13.92 4.77 26.99
C GLY A 37 -13.85 4.88 25.47
N LEU A 38 -12.63 4.91 24.92
CA LEU A 38 -12.32 4.91 23.49
C LEU A 38 -11.79 3.52 23.08
N PRO A 39 -12.03 3.09 21.83
CA PRO A 39 -11.35 1.92 21.28
C PRO A 39 -9.82 2.07 21.26
N PRO A 40 -9.05 0.96 21.11
CA PRO A 40 -7.61 1.02 20.88
C PRO A 40 -7.25 1.98 19.76
N GLU A 41 -6.11 2.67 19.90
CA GLU A 41 -5.64 3.71 18.98
C GLU A 41 -6.56 4.94 18.84
N GLY A 42 -7.66 5.00 19.61
CA GLY A 42 -8.60 6.11 19.61
C GLY A 42 -8.09 7.33 20.40
N TYR A 43 -8.61 8.51 20.06
CA TYR A 43 -8.28 9.75 20.76
C TYR A 43 -9.41 10.78 20.72
N THR A 44 -9.32 11.75 21.63
CA THR A 44 -10.03 13.03 21.52
C THR A 44 -9.05 14.18 21.28
N LEU A 45 -9.47 15.19 20.52
CA LEU A 45 -8.77 16.47 20.38
C LEU A 45 -9.77 17.61 20.54
N THR A 46 -9.54 18.47 21.52
CA THR A 46 -10.33 19.69 21.73
C THR A 46 -9.41 20.90 21.59
N ALA A 47 -9.76 21.83 20.70
CA ALA A 47 -9.04 23.08 20.46
C ALA A 47 -9.96 24.28 20.66
N GLY A 48 -9.57 25.22 21.53
CA GLY A 48 -10.35 26.41 21.86
C GLY A 48 -9.71 27.21 23.01
N ASP A 49 -10.08 28.49 23.16
CA ASP A 49 -9.62 29.37 24.26
C ASP A 49 -8.10 29.40 24.47
N GLY A 50 -7.31 29.32 23.39
CA GLY A 50 -5.84 29.27 23.47
C GLY A 50 -5.28 27.98 24.07
N ARG A 51 -6.04 26.88 24.03
CA ARG A 51 -5.64 25.55 24.51
C ARG A 51 -5.97 24.50 23.47
N VAL A 52 -5.11 23.48 23.39
CA VAL A 52 -5.39 22.22 22.70
C VAL A 52 -5.14 21.07 23.67
N THR A 53 -6.13 20.20 23.84
CA THR A 53 -6.01 19.00 24.67
C THR A 53 -6.20 17.76 23.82
N ILE A 54 -5.22 16.86 23.86
CA ILE A 54 -5.27 15.54 23.21
C ILE A 54 -5.29 14.47 24.31
N VAL A 55 -6.26 13.55 24.22
CA VAL A 55 -6.37 12.41 25.12
C VAL A 55 -6.41 11.14 24.28
N GLY A 56 -5.35 10.35 24.32
CA GLY A 56 -5.31 9.04 23.66
C GLY A 56 -5.80 7.92 24.58
N ALA A 57 -6.47 6.92 24.02
CA ALA A 57 -6.81 5.68 24.73
C ALA A 57 -5.54 4.91 25.14
N ASP A 58 -4.50 5.01 24.33
CA ASP A 58 -3.18 4.42 24.49
C ASP A 58 -2.11 5.35 23.85
N PRO A 59 -0.80 5.02 23.94
CA PRO A 59 0.25 5.83 23.33
C PRO A 59 0.09 6.05 21.82
N ALA A 60 -0.48 5.08 21.08
CA ALA A 60 -0.70 5.20 19.65
C ALA A 60 -1.84 6.19 19.34
N GLY A 61 -2.94 6.13 20.08
CA GLY A 61 -4.03 7.10 19.98
C GLY A 61 -3.57 8.52 20.29
N ALA A 62 -2.74 8.71 21.33
CA ALA A 62 -2.17 10.03 21.62
C ALA A 62 -1.29 10.54 20.46
N PHE A 63 -0.52 9.65 19.83
CA PHE A 63 0.27 9.97 18.65
C PHE A 63 -0.60 10.31 17.43
N TYR A 64 -1.66 9.57 17.17
CA TYR A 64 -2.59 9.86 16.08
C TYR A 64 -3.39 11.15 16.28
N GLY A 65 -3.72 11.49 17.53
CA GLY A 65 -4.27 12.80 17.87
C GLY A 65 -3.29 13.93 17.58
N ALA A 66 -1.99 13.73 17.84
CA ALA A 66 -0.97 14.69 17.44
C ALA A 66 -0.87 14.83 15.90
N GLN A 67 -0.99 13.73 15.14
CA GLN A 67 -1.03 13.80 13.67
C GLN A 67 -2.21 14.64 13.17
N THR A 68 -3.38 14.47 13.76
CA THR A 68 -4.55 15.31 13.43
C THR A 68 -4.30 16.79 13.75
N LEU A 69 -3.71 17.11 14.90
CA LEU A 69 -3.34 18.49 15.24
C LEU A 69 -2.38 19.10 14.21
N ILE A 70 -1.36 18.35 13.78
CA ILE A 70 -0.41 18.80 12.76
C ILE A 70 -1.15 19.07 11.44
N ALA A 71 -2.09 18.22 11.04
CA ALA A 71 -2.89 18.42 9.82
C ALA A 71 -3.79 19.66 9.90
N LEU A 72 -4.40 19.92 11.06
CA LEU A 72 -5.18 21.12 11.29
C LEU A 72 -4.33 22.38 11.24
N ALA A 73 -3.08 22.31 11.71
CA ALA A 73 -2.14 23.44 11.73
C ALA A 73 -1.48 23.75 10.38
N GLU A 74 -1.52 22.81 9.41
CA GLU A 74 -1.01 23.01 8.05
C GLU A 74 -1.91 23.90 7.19
N VAL A 75 -3.15 24.17 7.64
CA VAL A 75 -4.05 25.11 6.95
C VAL A 75 -3.45 26.52 7.00
N PRO A 76 -3.13 27.15 5.85
CA PRO A 76 -2.48 28.45 5.84
C PRO A 76 -3.29 29.53 6.57
N CYS A 77 -2.60 30.32 7.39
CA CYS A 77 -3.18 31.43 8.13
C CYS A 77 -2.47 32.73 7.72
N SER A 78 -3.22 33.76 7.32
CA SER A 78 -2.63 35.03 6.89
C SER A 78 -2.02 35.85 8.03
N GLU A 79 -2.45 35.59 9.26
CA GLU A 79 -2.11 36.41 10.43
C GLU A 79 -1.09 35.77 11.38
N HIS A 80 -0.95 34.44 11.35
CA HIS A 80 -0.11 33.69 12.28
C HIS A 80 0.75 32.66 11.54
N VAL A 81 1.85 32.25 12.18
CA VAL A 81 2.74 31.20 11.66
C VAL A 81 2.03 29.85 11.57
N ALA A 82 1.09 29.58 12.49
CA ALA A 82 0.20 28.42 12.46
C ALA A 82 -1.11 28.78 13.17
N CYS A 83 -2.24 28.31 12.63
CA CYS A 83 -3.56 28.44 13.22
C CYS A 83 -4.20 27.05 13.30
N VAL A 84 -4.91 26.79 14.39
CA VAL A 84 -5.72 25.58 14.53
C VAL A 84 -7.17 26.05 14.68
N PRO A 85 -8.11 25.57 13.84
CA PRO A 85 -9.52 25.91 13.99
C PRO A 85 -10.03 25.41 15.35
N GLU A 86 -11.02 26.11 15.92
CA GLU A 86 -11.77 25.55 17.04
C GLU A 86 -12.39 24.21 16.61
N SER A 87 -12.19 23.18 17.42
CA SER A 87 -12.50 21.81 17.03
C SER A 87 -12.76 20.94 18.25
N ASP A 88 -13.69 20.02 18.10
CA ASP A 88 -13.94 18.93 19.04
C ASP A 88 -14.01 17.62 18.25
N VAL A 89 -12.97 16.81 18.38
CA VAL A 89 -12.75 15.59 17.60
C VAL A 89 -12.75 14.41 18.55
N ARG A 90 -13.45 13.34 18.15
CA ARG A 90 -13.40 12.02 18.76
C ARG A 90 -13.25 11.02 17.62
N ASP A 91 -12.15 10.26 17.60
CA ASP A 91 -11.73 9.53 16.40
C ASP A 91 -10.97 8.24 16.76
N TRP A 92 -11.12 7.18 15.95
CA TRP A 92 -10.49 5.86 16.11
C TRP A 92 -10.57 5.08 14.79
N PRO A 93 -9.72 4.06 14.57
CA PRO A 93 -9.77 3.26 13.34
C PRO A 93 -10.89 2.20 13.38
N ASP A 94 -11.51 1.95 12.23
CA ASP A 94 -12.42 0.81 12.04
C ASP A 94 -11.66 -0.52 11.89
N LEU A 95 -10.49 -0.53 11.24
CA LEU A 95 -9.65 -1.73 11.09
C LEU A 95 -8.40 -1.68 12.00
N PRO A 96 -8.12 -2.74 12.80
CA PRO A 96 -6.99 -2.74 13.74
C PRO A 96 -5.64 -2.97 13.06
N LEU A 97 -5.58 -3.63 11.90
CA LEU A 97 -4.38 -3.74 11.05
C LEU A 97 -4.55 -2.88 9.79
N ARG A 98 -3.64 -1.91 9.60
CA ARG A 98 -3.67 -0.98 8.47
C ARG A 98 -2.25 -0.71 8.03
N GLY A 99 -1.88 -1.08 6.81
CA GLY A 99 -0.49 -0.92 6.46
C GLY A 99 -0.13 -1.23 5.02
N THR A 100 1.15 -1.48 4.85
CA THR A 100 1.74 -1.85 3.56
C THR A 100 2.57 -3.10 3.70
N ILE A 101 2.56 -3.91 2.66
CA ILE A 101 3.48 -5.04 2.51
C ILE A 101 4.40 -4.76 1.33
N GLU A 102 5.70 -4.59 1.57
CA GLU A 102 6.69 -4.47 0.48
C GLU A 102 6.91 -5.85 -0.12
N GLY A 103 5.91 -6.38 -0.85
CA GLY A 103 5.85 -7.76 -1.30
C GLY A 103 5.95 -7.95 -2.81
N PHE A 104 6.22 -6.87 -3.55
CA PHE A 104 6.39 -6.85 -4.99
C PHE A 104 7.72 -7.48 -5.45
N TYR A 105 7.74 -7.92 -6.70
CA TYR A 105 8.95 -8.33 -7.43
C TYR A 105 9.64 -7.14 -8.11
N GLY A 106 10.96 -7.22 -8.28
CA GLY A 106 11.78 -6.16 -8.85
C GLY A 106 12.59 -5.41 -7.80
N THR A 107 13.24 -4.32 -8.23
CA THR A 107 14.15 -3.53 -7.39
C THR A 107 13.46 -3.11 -6.08
N PRO A 108 13.94 -3.60 -4.91
CA PRO A 108 13.37 -3.21 -3.63
C PRO A 108 13.50 -1.71 -3.38
N TRP A 109 12.65 -1.19 -2.50
CA TRP A 109 12.76 0.20 -2.07
C TRP A 109 14.11 0.46 -1.41
N THR A 110 14.67 1.64 -1.67
CA THR A 110 15.91 2.03 -1.00
C THR A 110 15.66 2.26 0.48
N HIS A 111 16.73 2.27 1.29
CA HIS A 111 16.61 2.60 2.71
C HIS A 111 15.95 3.97 2.95
N ALA A 112 16.27 4.96 2.12
CA ALA A 112 15.67 6.29 2.20
C ALA A 112 14.16 6.24 1.90
N ASP A 113 13.74 5.50 0.87
CA ASP A 113 12.33 5.33 0.53
C ASP A 113 11.55 4.67 1.68
N ARG A 114 12.12 3.64 2.30
CA ARG A 114 11.52 2.95 3.46
C ARG A 114 11.39 3.89 4.67
N MET A 115 12.42 4.68 4.98
CA MET A 115 12.37 5.67 6.07
C MET A 115 11.28 6.73 5.82
N ASP A 116 11.18 7.23 4.59
CA ASP A 116 10.13 8.19 4.22
C ASP A 116 8.74 7.55 4.20
N HIS A 117 8.64 6.28 3.82
CA HIS A 117 7.40 5.51 3.86
C HIS A 117 6.91 5.27 5.30
N LEU A 118 7.80 5.00 6.25
CA LEU A 118 7.43 4.89 7.67
C LEU A 118 6.89 6.22 8.22
N ARG A 119 7.47 7.35 7.81
CA ARG A 119 6.97 8.70 8.13
C ARG A 119 5.61 8.97 7.52
N PHE A 120 5.45 8.64 6.24
CA PHE A 120 4.17 8.71 5.54
C PHE A 120 3.10 7.85 6.24
N SER A 121 3.42 6.60 6.57
CA SER A 121 2.51 5.68 7.26
C SER A 121 2.00 6.28 8.57
N ALA A 122 2.91 6.81 9.39
CA ALA A 122 2.57 7.48 10.64
C ALA A 122 1.65 8.69 10.43
N ARG A 123 1.97 9.54 9.44
CA ARG A 123 1.21 10.73 9.08
C ARG A 123 -0.23 10.41 8.67
N HIS A 124 -0.41 9.27 8.02
CA HIS A 124 -1.70 8.76 7.56
C HIS A 124 -2.31 7.72 8.49
N LYS A 125 -1.77 7.52 9.70
CA LYS A 125 -2.25 6.59 10.72
C LYS A 125 -2.31 5.10 10.28
N LEU A 126 -1.48 4.73 9.31
CA LEU A 126 -1.16 3.34 9.01
C LEU A 126 -0.23 2.82 10.13
N ASN A 127 -0.51 1.63 10.67
CA ASN A 127 0.19 1.06 11.80
C ASN A 127 1.00 -0.19 11.49
N ALA A 128 1.14 -0.60 10.23
CA ALA A 128 1.96 -1.75 9.89
C ALA A 128 2.79 -1.53 8.62
N TYR A 129 4.03 -2.00 8.66
CA TYR A 129 4.91 -2.13 7.52
C TYR A 129 5.52 -3.54 7.54
N VAL A 130 5.19 -4.33 6.53
CA VAL A 130 5.71 -5.69 6.36
C VAL A 130 6.92 -5.63 5.45
N TYR A 131 8.07 -5.93 6.03
CA TYR A 131 9.33 -6.08 5.31
C TYR A 131 9.37 -7.46 4.66
N ALA A 132 8.96 -7.55 3.39
CA ALA A 132 8.93 -8.77 2.59
C ALA A 132 9.51 -8.63 1.17
N PRO A 133 10.57 -7.82 0.93
CA PRO A 133 11.08 -7.59 -0.42
C PRO A 133 11.52 -8.90 -1.05
N LYS A 134 10.87 -9.30 -2.15
CA LYS A 134 11.10 -10.61 -2.79
C LYS A 134 12.54 -10.78 -3.30
N ASP A 135 13.17 -9.67 -3.71
CA ASP A 135 14.53 -9.64 -4.24
C ASP A 135 15.60 -9.36 -3.15
N ASP A 136 15.23 -9.31 -1.86
CA ASP A 136 16.22 -9.42 -0.76
C ASP A 136 16.60 -10.90 -0.58
N PRO A 137 17.85 -11.29 -0.89
CA PRO A 137 18.25 -12.68 -0.82
C PRO A 137 18.17 -13.23 0.61
N PHE A 138 18.37 -12.42 1.64
CA PHE A 138 18.35 -12.86 3.04
C PHE A 138 16.94 -13.08 3.58
N HIS A 139 15.92 -12.56 2.89
CA HIS A 139 14.51 -12.80 3.19
C HIS A 139 14.04 -14.16 2.62
N ARG A 140 14.52 -14.53 1.42
CA ARG A 140 14.00 -15.66 0.63
C ARG A 140 15.04 -16.69 0.20
N GLU A 141 15.90 -16.38 -0.76
CA GLU A 141 16.82 -17.37 -1.38
C GLU A 141 17.85 -17.94 -0.39
N ARG A 142 18.44 -17.06 0.41
CA ARG A 142 19.50 -17.31 1.40
C ARG A 142 18.97 -17.08 2.81
N TRP A 143 17.71 -17.45 3.07
CA TRP A 143 17.03 -17.20 4.34
C TRP A 143 17.77 -17.75 5.58
N ARG A 144 18.55 -18.83 5.41
CA ARG A 144 19.39 -19.44 6.45
C ARG A 144 20.58 -18.56 6.86
N GLU A 145 21.05 -17.72 5.95
CA GLU A 145 22.24 -16.91 6.18
C GLU A 145 21.89 -15.67 7.01
N PRO A 146 22.75 -15.29 7.98
CA PRO A 146 22.55 -14.07 8.74
C PRO A 146 22.70 -12.84 7.83
N TYR A 147 22.01 -11.75 8.17
CA TYR A 147 22.30 -10.47 7.55
C TYR A 147 23.74 -10.05 7.85
N PRO A 148 24.46 -9.48 6.87
CA PRO A 148 25.70 -8.75 7.12
C PRO A 148 25.46 -7.60 8.11
N GLU A 149 26.51 -7.22 8.85
CA GLU A 149 26.42 -6.21 9.91
C GLU A 149 25.84 -4.88 9.43
N GLU A 150 26.24 -4.41 8.25
CA GLU A 150 25.73 -3.15 7.67
C GLU A 150 24.24 -3.22 7.35
N GLU A 151 23.76 -4.31 6.74
CA GLU A 151 22.34 -4.49 6.43
C GLU A 151 21.51 -4.70 7.69
N LEU A 152 22.06 -5.38 8.70
CA LEU A 152 21.40 -5.52 10.01
C LEU A 152 21.28 -4.16 10.73
N ALA A 153 22.30 -3.30 10.62
CA ALA A 153 22.25 -1.95 11.18
C ALA A 153 21.16 -1.10 10.50
N ARG A 154 21.03 -1.18 9.17
CA ARG A 154 19.95 -0.53 8.42
C ARG A 154 18.57 -1.06 8.84
N LEU A 155 18.41 -2.37 9.03
CA LEU A 155 17.18 -2.94 9.58
C LEU A 155 16.86 -2.38 10.97
N ALA A 156 17.85 -2.27 11.86
CA ALA A 156 17.67 -1.69 13.19
C ALA A 156 17.22 -0.21 13.12
N GLU A 157 17.74 0.58 12.17
CA GLU A 157 17.27 1.94 11.92
C GLU A 157 15.79 1.98 11.50
N LEU A 158 15.38 1.12 10.58
CA LEU A 158 13.97 1.03 10.14
C LEU A 158 13.05 0.64 11.31
N VAL A 159 13.45 -0.34 12.10
CA VAL A 159 12.69 -0.81 13.27
C VAL A 159 12.53 0.31 14.29
N ALA A 160 13.61 1.04 14.60
CA ALA A 160 13.56 2.17 15.52
C ALA A 160 12.66 3.31 14.98
N GLU A 161 12.76 3.61 13.68
CA GLU A 161 11.94 4.63 13.02
C GLU A 161 10.44 4.28 13.05
N ALA A 162 10.12 3.00 12.82
CA ALA A 162 8.76 2.45 12.86
C ALA A 162 8.18 2.51 14.29
N ALA A 163 8.94 2.05 15.28
CA ALA A 163 8.53 2.08 16.68
C ALA A 163 8.26 3.51 17.19
N ALA A 164 9.12 4.47 16.83
CA ALA A 164 8.93 5.88 17.18
C ALA A 164 7.66 6.52 16.58
N ARG A 165 7.05 5.85 15.60
CA ARG A 165 5.90 6.30 14.81
C ARG A 165 4.64 5.49 15.00
N HIS A 166 4.65 4.55 15.96
CA HIS A 166 3.55 3.61 16.17
C HIS A 166 3.22 2.81 14.90
N VAL A 167 4.25 2.46 14.12
CA VAL A 167 4.18 1.54 13.00
C VAL A 167 4.82 0.22 13.44
N ARG A 168 4.06 -0.87 13.37
CA ARG A 168 4.53 -2.23 13.58
C ARG A 168 5.44 -2.62 12.42
N PHE A 169 6.69 -2.94 12.74
CA PHE A 169 7.61 -3.52 11.77
C PHE A 169 7.45 -5.04 11.80
N VAL A 170 6.88 -5.61 10.74
CA VAL A 170 6.68 -7.05 10.60
C VAL A 170 7.79 -7.61 9.72
N PHE A 171 8.67 -8.41 10.29
CA PHE A 171 9.76 -9.04 9.54
C PHE A 171 9.29 -10.36 8.94
N ALA A 172 9.21 -10.42 7.62
CA ALA A 172 8.81 -11.63 6.93
C ALA A 172 10.03 -12.52 6.61
N LEU A 173 9.82 -13.84 6.54
CA LEU A 173 10.77 -14.82 6.03
C LEU A 173 10.05 -15.78 5.06
N SER A 174 10.66 -16.05 3.92
CA SER A 174 10.11 -16.90 2.85
C SER A 174 10.97 -18.16 2.63
N PRO A 175 10.94 -19.16 3.55
CA PRO A 175 11.88 -20.28 3.52
C PRO A 175 11.55 -21.36 2.48
N GLY A 176 10.33 -21.33 1.91
CA GLY A 176 9.76 -22.46 1.19
C GLY A 176 10.42 -22.86 -0.13
N LEU A 177 11.33 -22.06 -0.69
CA LEU A 177 12.07 -22.42 -1.90
C LEU A 177 12.99 -23.64 -1.71
N SER A 178 13.52 -23.82 -0.49
CA SER A 178 14.57 -24.82 -0.24
C SER A 178 14.53 -25.47 1.13
N MET A 179 13.59 -25.09 2.00
CA MET A 179 13.48 -25.67 3.34
C MET A 179 13.06 -27.14 3.27
N VAL A 180 13.79 -28.01 3.97
CA VAL A 180 13.31 -29.35 4.32
C VAL A 180 12.50 -29.23 5.60
N TYR A 181 11.17 -29.15 5.50
CA TYR A 181 10.29 -28.76 6.60
C TYR A 181 10.33 -29.71 7.81
N SER A 182 10.65 -30.97 7.57
CA SER A 182 10.80 -32.04 8.58
C SER A 182 12.15 -32.03 9.29
N ASP A 183 13.15 -31.30 8.77
CA ASP A 183 14.49 -31.26 9.36
C ASP A 183 14.56 -30.31 10.57
N PRO A 184 14.90 -30.79 11.77
CA PRO A 184 15.08 -29.94 12.94
C PRO A 184 16.19 -28.88 12.80
N ALA A 185 17.21 -29.14 11.97
CA ALA A 185 18.30 -28.19 11.73
C ALA A 185 17.82 -26.96 10.95
N GLU A 186 16.91 -27.15 10.00
CA GLU A 186 16.26 -26.07 9.24
C GLU A 186 15.43 -25.16 10.14
N ARG A 187 14.65 -25.78 11.02
CA ARG A 187 13.87 -25.09 12.06
C ARG A 187 14.77 -24.28 13.01
N ALA A 188 15.90 -24.85 13.41
CA ALA A 188 16.88 -24.15 14.23
C ALA A 188 17.53 -22.96 13.48
N ALA A 189 17.84 -23.11 12.19
CA ALA A 189 18.34 -22.02 11.36
C ALA A 189 17.34 -20.87 11.23
N LEU A 190 16.04 -21.19 11.07
CA LEU A 190 14.97 -20.19 10.98
C LEU A 190 14.90 -19.35 12.26
N ARG A 191 14.93 -20.02 13.43
CA ARG A 191 14.96 -19.34 14.72
C ARG A 191 16.24 -18.54 14.94
N ALA A 192 17.40 -19.05 14.52
CA ALA A 192 18.66 -18.31 14.63
C ALA A 192 18.65 -17.02 13.77
N LYS A 193 18.04 -17.06 12.58
CA LYS A 193 17.83 -15.86 11.76
C LYS A 193 16.88 -14.88 12.45
N ALA A 194 15.76 -15.36 12.98
CA ALA A 194 14.79 -14.54 13.69
C ALA A 194 15.39 -13.91 14.97
N GLU A 195 16.23 -14.64 15.68
CA GLU A 195 16.99 -14.16 16.84
C GLU A 195 17.89 -12.98 16.48
N GLN A 196 18.61 -13.06 15.36
CA GLN A 196 19.48 -11.99 14.90
C GLN A 196 18.71 -10.66 14.74
N VAL A 197 17.54 -10.71 14.09
CA VAL A 197 16.73 -9.51 13.87
C VAL A 197 15.89 -9.11 15.10
N TRP A 198 15.61 -10.05 16.02
CA TRP A 198 15.04 -9.73 17.33
C TRP A 198 15.98 -8.82 18.12
N GLN A 199 17.27 -9.14 18.12
CA GLN A 199 18.30 -8.31 18.75
C GLN A 199 18.45 -6.93 18.08
N ALA A 200 18.08 -6.80 16.80
CA ALA A 200 17.97 -5.52 16.10
C ALA A 200 16.68 -4.74 16.42
N GLY A 201 15.78 -5.32 17.23
CA GLY A 201 14.58 -4.67 17.75
C GLY A 201 13.26 -5.15 17.17
N VAL A 202 13.26 -6.07 16.20
CA VAL A 202 12.02 -6.63 15.61
C VAL A 202 11.22 -7.37 16.69
N ARG A 203 9.90 -7.17 16.69
CA ARG A 203 8.98 -7.82 17.65
C ARG A 203 7.81 -8.56 17.00
N GLU A 204 7.69 -8.50 15.68
CA GLU A 204 6.61 -9.13 14.93
C GLU A 204 7.14 -9.81 13.67
N TYR A 205 6.59 -10.98 13.36
CA TYR A 205 7.12 -11.88 12.34
C TYR A 205 6.02 -12.42 11.44
N ALA A 206 6.39 -12.70 10.19
CA ALA A 206 5.57 -13.43 9.25
C ALA A 206 6.36 -14.56 8.58
N LEU A 207 5.72 -15.72 8.36
CA LEU A 207 6.28 -16.82 7.56
C LEU A 207 5.49 -16.98 6.25
N LEU A 208 6.21 -16.86 5.14
CA LEU A 208 5.65 -16.75 3.81
C LEU A 208 5.89 -18.05 3.04
N PHE A 209 4.79 -18.68 2.60
CA PHE A 209 4.78 -19.88 1.79
C PHE A 209 4.06 -19.64 0.45
N ASP A 210 4.02 -18.40 -0.01
CA ASP A 210 3.58 -17.98 -1.35
C ASP A 210 4.63 -18.33 -2.42
N ASP A 211 4.16 -18.53 -3.66
CA ASP A 211 4.98 -18.72 -4.85
C ASP A 211 6.03 -19.84 -4.73
N ILE A 212 5.60 -20.97 -4.16
CA ILE A 212 6.35 -22.23 -4.07
C ILE A 212 5.51 -23.39 -4.64
N PRO A 213 6.11 -24.52 -5.02
CA PRO A 213 5.36 -25.69 -5.47
C PRO A 213 4.33 -26.15 -4.42
N PRO A 214 3.09 -26.51 -4.83
CA PRO A 214 2.07 -26.94 -3.89
C PRO A 214 2.37 -28.33 -3.30
N GLU A 215 3.14 -29.17 -3.98
CA GLU A 215 3.61 -30.46 -3.47
C GLU A 215 4.96 -30.38 -2.77
N LEU A 216 5.18 -31.30 -1.82
CA LEU A 216 6.44 -31.43 -1.10
C LEU A 216 7.57 -31.99 -1.99
N SER A 217 8.58 -31.16 -2.25
CA SER A 217 9.70 -31.48 -3.14
C SER A 217 10.74 -32.45 -2.52
N HIS A 218 10.92 -32.42 -1.19
CA HIS A 218 11.95 -33.23 -0.52
C HIS A 218 11.41 -34.61 -0.08
N VAL A 219 12.23 -35.66 -0.23
CA VAL A 219 11.86 -37.03 0.19
C VAL A 219 11.50 -37.10 1.69
N PRO A 220 12.31 -36.54 2.62
CA PRO A 220 11.98 -36.59 4.05
C PRO A 220 10.64 -35.94 4.39
N ASP A 221 10.28 -34.85 3.70
CA ASP A 221 8.99 -34.17 3.94
C ASP A 221 7.82 -35.01 3.45
N ARG A 222 7.95 -35.69 2.30
CA ARG A 222 6.92 -36.63 1.82
C ARG A 222 6.77 -37.83 2.74
N GLU A 223 7.85 -38.30 3.36
CA GLU A 223 7.80 -39.38 4.35
C GLU A 223 7.14 -38.92 5.66
N ALA A 224 7.40 -37.68 6.10
CA ALA A 224 6.87 -37.13 7.35
C ALA A 224 5.40 -36.69 7.26
N TYR A 225 5.00 -36.02 6.17
CA TYR A 225 3.69 -35.37 6.03
C TYR A 225 2.80 -36.05 4.98
N GLY A 226 3.35 -36.97 4.19
CA GLY A 226 2.64 -37.68 3.13
C GLY A 226 2.68 -36.96 1.78
N THR A 227 1.97 -37.54 0.81
CA THR A 227 1.92 -37.08 -0.59
C THR A 227 0.50 -36.83 -1.10
N ALA A 228 -0.49 -36.88 -0.22
CA ALA A 228 -1.86 -36.53 -0.57
C ALA A 228 -1.96 -35.04 -0.95
N GLU A 229 -2.98 -34.68 -1.71
CA GLU A 229 -3.28 -33.29 -2.01
C GLU A 229 -3.34 -32.45 -0.72
N GLY A 230 -2.69 -31.29 -0.73
CA GLY A 230 -2.59 -30.40 0.42
C GLY A 230 -1.60 -30.83 1.51
N ALA A 231 -0.82 -31.90 1.36
CA ALA A 231 0.12 -32.36 2.40
C ALA A 231 1.16 -31.30 2.82
N SER A 232 1.51 -30.37 1.93
CA SER A 232 2.37 -29.22 2.24
C SER A 232 1.79 -28.31 3.34
N ALA A 233 0.47 -28.21 3.48
CA ALA A 233 -0.16 -27.45 4.55
C ALA A 233 0.23 -27.97 5.94
N SER A 234 0.30 -29.30 6.12
CA SER A 234 0.75 -29.92 7.37
C SER A 234 2.22 -29.58 7.68
N ALA A 235 3.06 -29.54 6.65
CA ALA A 235 4.46 -29.13 6.78
C ALA A 235 4.60 -27.66 7.20
N HIS A 236 3.87 -26.76 6.54
CA HIS A 236 3.89 -25.33 6.86
C HIS A 236 3.32 -25.05 8.26
N ALA A 237 2.19 -25.68 8.62
CA ALA A 237 1.60 -25.60 9.95
C ALA A 237 2.58 -26.08 11.03
N ALA A 238 3.33 -27.15 10.76
CA ALA A 238 4.34 -27.64 11.69
C ALA A 238 5.50 -26.64 11.88
N VAL A 239 5.94 -25.94 10.83
CA VAL A 239 6.96 -24.89 10.95
C VAL A 239 6.42 -23.67 11.70
N CYS A 240 5.22 -23.20 11.38
CA CYS A 240 4.56 -22.11 12.11
C CYS A 240 4.41 -22.42 13.60
N ARG A 241 3.97 -23.64 13.94
CA ARG A 241 3.85 -24.10 15.34
C ARG A 241 5.19 -24.06 16.05
N ASP A 242 6.22 -24.65 15.45
CA ASP A 242 7.55 -24.68 16.05
C ASP A 242 8.12 -23.28 16.25
N PHE A 243 7.92 -22.37 15.29
CA PHE A 243 8.34 -20.98 15.42
C PHE A 243 7.57 -20.24 16.54
N ALA A 244 6.25 -20.42 16.60
CA ALA A 244 5.43 -19.82 17.66
C ALA A 244 5.83 -20.33 19.05
N GLU A 245 5.97 -21.64 19.23
CA GLU A 245 6.22 -22.29 20.52
C GLU A 245 7.68 -22.14 21.00
N HIS A 246 8.66 -22.23 20.10
CA HIS A 246 10.08 -22.27 20.48
C HIS A 246 10.82 -20.96 20.21
N PHE A 247 10.19 -19.97 19.57
CA PHE A 247 10.78 -18.65 19.39
C PHE A 247 9.89 -17.54 19.96
N LEU A 248 8.66 -17.36 19.46
CA LEU A 248 7.84 -16.21 19.85
C LEU A 248 7.39 -16.25 21.32
N ALA A 249 6.86 -17.39 21.79
CA ALA A 249 6.38 -17.53 23.15
C ALA A 249 7.50 -17.36 24.21
N PRO A 250 8.69 -17.96 24.09
CA PRO A 250 9.82 -17.73 25.00
C PRO A 250 10.30 -16.27 25.03
N HIS A 251 10.14 -15.54 23.93
CA HIS A 251 10.50 -14.11 23.83
C HIS A 251 9.40 -13.17 24.35
N GLY A 252 8.23 -13.70 24.71
CA GLY A 252 7.10 -12.90 25.17
C GLY A 252 6.54 -11.98 24.09
N ALA A 253 6.49 -12.44 22.83
CA ALA A 253 5.90 -11.66 21.74
C ALA A 253 4.42 -11.34 22.02
N ASP A 254 4.05 -10.07 21.93
CA ASP A 254 2.69 -9.59 22.24
C ASP A 254 1.68 -9.89 21.12
N ARG A 255 2.16 -10.26 19.93
CA ARG A 255 1.34 -10.50 18.74
C ARG A 255 1.60 -11.90 18.19
N PRO A 256 0.56 -12.60 17.69
CA PRO A 256 0.73 -13.92 17.11
C PRO A 256 1.51 -13.84 15.81
N LEU A 257 2.04 -14.99 15.38
CA LEU A 257 2.65 -15.14 14.06
C LEU A 257 1.62 -14.83 12.96
N THR A 258 2.07 -14.19 11.89
CA THR A 258 1.32 -14.11 10.63
C THR A 258 1.88 -15.12 9.63
N MET A 259 1.04 -15.69 8.78
CA MET A 259 1.50 -16.57 7.70
C MET A 259 0.80 -16.30 6.37
N VAL A 260 1.52 -16.54 5.28
CA VAL A 260 0.95 -16.56 3.92
C VAL A 260 0.94 -18.02 3.46
N PRO A 261 -0.23 -18.60 3.18
CA PRO A 261 -0.30 -19.96 2.66
C PRO A 261 0.13 -20.01 1.20
N THR A 262 0.37 -21.21 0.66
CA THR A 262 0.61 -21.41 -0.78
C THR A 262 -0.66 -21.22 -1.58
N ASP A 263 -1.79 -21.63 -1.01
CA ASP A 263 -3.13 -21.36 -1.53
C ASP A 263 -3.64 -20.03 -0.94
N TYR A 264 -3.01 -18.91 -1.31
CA TYR A 264 -3.26 -17.56 -0.75
C TYR A 264 -4.37 -16.77 -1.45
N ALA A 265 -4.91 -17.27 -2.56
CA ALA A 265 -5.92 -16.61 -3.39
C ALA A 265 -7.16 -17.50 -3.57
N GLY A 266 -8.34 -16.91 -3.65
CA GLY A 266 -9.62 -17.63 -3.77
C GLY A 266 -10.34 -17.80 -2.43
N THR A 267 -11.62 -18.16 -2.48
CA THR A 267 -12.51 -18.23 -1.31
C THR A 267 -13.03 -19.63 -0.99
N ALA A 268 -12.75 -20.60 -1.86
CA ALA A 268 -13.23 -21.96 -1.74
C ALA A 268 -12.39 -22.77 -0.74
N ARG A 269 -13.00 -23.80 -0.16
CA ARG A 269 -12.26 -24.84 0.56
C ARG A 269 -11.45 -25.69 -0.41
N THR A 270 -10.25 -26.08 0.01
CA THR A 270 -9.35 -26.97 -0.72
C THR A 270 -8.77 -27.99 0.26
N ALA A 271 -8.21 -29.10 -0.24
CA ALA A 271 -7.55 -30.08 0.63
C ALA A 271 -6.38 -29.46 1.42
N TYR A 272 -5.71 -28.45 0.86
CA TYR A 272 -4.68 -27.67 1.53
C TYR A 272 -5.26 -26.86 2.69
N ARG A 273 -6.31 -26.07 2.43
CA ARG A 273 -6.92 -25.21 3.46
C ARG A 273 -7.58 -26.03 4.58
N ASP A 274 -8.18 -27.17 4.25
CA ASP A 274 -8.78 -28.07 5.24
C ASP A 274 -7.74 -28.61 6.23
N ARG A 275 -6.55 -28.96 5.73
CA ARG A 275 -5.41 -29.37 6.58
C ARG A 275 -4.87 -28.20 7.38
N LEU A 276 -4.70 -27.04 6.74
CA LEU A 276 -4.22 -25.82 7.41
C LEU A 276 -5.15 -25.45 8.58
N ALA A 277 -6.47 -25.44 8.35
CA ALA A 277 -7.48 -25.18 9.37
C ALA A 277 -7.42 -26.14 10.56
N ALA A 278 -7.07 -27.40 10.32
CA ALA A 278 -6.99 -28.43 11.35
C ALA A 278 -5.67 -28.37 12.14
N GLU A 279 -4.59 -27.90 11.52
CA GLU A 279 -3.24 -28.07 12.03
C GLU A 279 -2.53 -26.75 12.39
N LEU A 280 -2.84 -25.62 11.77
CA LEU A 280 -2.19 -24.35 12.08
C LEU A 280 -2.58 -23.87 13.49
N PRO A 281 -1.66 -23.31 14.30
CA PRO A 281 -2.01 -22.78 15.62
C PRO A 281 -3.11 -21.72 15.53
N ALA A 282 -4.14 -21.83 16.39
CA ALA A 282 -5.41 -21.12 16.24
C ALA A 282 -5.29 -19.58 16.26
N ASP A 283 -4.25 -19.04 16.88
CA ASP A 283 -4.00 -17.60 17.00
C ASP A 283 -3.27 -17.01 15.79
N VAL A 284 -2.69 -17.83 14.92
CA VAL A 284 -1.99 -17.39 13.70
C VAL A 284 -2.95 -16.63 12.79
N LEU A 285 -2.50 -15.46 12.33
CA LEU A 285 -3.18 -14.65 11.33
C LEU A 285 -2.82 -15.15 9.93
N VAL A 286 -3.80 -15.29 9.05
CA VAL A 286 -3.58 -15.72 7.66
C VAL A 286 -3.75 -14.53 6.72
N TRP A 287 -2.73 -14.22 5.92
CA TRP A 287 -2.87 -13.26 4.82
C TRP A 287 -3.45 -13.94 3.57
N TRP A 288 -4.36 -13.24 2.91
CA TRP A 288 -5.11 -13.70 1.75
C TRP A 288 -5.30 -12.56 0.74
N THR A 289 -5.33 -12.84 -0.56
CA THR A 289 -5.27 -11.79 -1.60
C THR A 289 -6.60 -11.36 -2.21
N GLY A 290 -7.69 -12.07 -1.91
CA GLY A 290 -8.97 -11.86 -2.60
C GLY A 290 -9.47 -13.13 -3.27
N SER A 291 -10.53 -13.02 -4.07
CA SER A 291 -11.04 -14.13 -4.88
C SER A 291 -10.04 -14.65 -5.92
N ASP A 292 -8.98 -13.88 -6.19
CA ASP A 292 -7.84 -14.19 -7.05
C ASP A 292 -6.60 -13.42 -6.54
N VAL A 293 -5.46 -13.54 -7.22
CA VAL A 293 -4.20 -12.87 -6.88
C VAL A 293 -4.34 -11.35 -6.96
N VAL A 294 -4.90 -10.84 -8.07
CA VAL A 294 -5.13 -9.40 -8.31
C VAL A 294 -6.59 -9.20 -8.65
N VAL A 295 -7.30 -8.44 -7.82
CA VAL A 295 -8.76 -8.32 -7.91
C VAL A 295 -9.25 -6.87 -7.94
N GLY A 296 -10.26 -6.63 -8.78
CA GLY A 296 -10.98 -5.36 -8.84
C GLY A 296 -11.94 -5.16 -7.67
N THR A 297 -12.53 -6.24 -7.16
CA THR A 297 -13.55 -6.20 -6.12
C THR A 297 -13.29 -7.25 -5.04
N ILE A 298 -13.48 -6.89 -3.77
CA ILE A 298 -13.49 -7.80 -2.62
C ILE A 298 -14.73 -7.47 -1.79
N SER A 299 -15.68 -8.39 -1.75
CA SER A 299 -16.92 -8.25 -0.98
C SER A 299 -16.78 -8.79 0.45
N ALA A 300 -17.70 -8.38 1.34
CA ALA A 300 -17.84 -8.97 2.67
C ALA A 300 -18.07 -10.49 2.62
N TYR A 301 -18.76 -10.98 1.59
CA TYR A 301 -18.93 -12.41 1.33
C TYR A 301 -17.58 -13.08 1.06
N ASP A 302 -16.73 -12.49 0.21
CA ASP A 302 -15.42 -13.06 -0.10
C ASP A 302 -14.54 -13.17 1.15
N MET A 303 -14.53 -12.12 1.97
CA MET A 303 -13.78 -12.11 3.24
C MET A 303 -14.29 -13.18 4.22
N THR A 304 -15.62 -13.30 4.35
CA THR A 304 -16.24 -14.31 5.23
C THR A 304 -15.97 -15.73 4.73
N ALA A 305 -16.12 -15.96 3.42
CA ALA A 305 -15.87 -17.24 2.80
C ALA A 305 -14.39 -17.64 2.91
N ALA A 306 -13.46 -16.70 2.69
CA ALA A 306 -12.04 -16.92 2.88
C ALA A 306 -11.71 -17.31 4.33
N ALA A 307 -12.15 -16.54 5.31
CA ALA A 307 -11.94 -16.86 6.72
C ALA A 307 -12.50 -18.24 7.10
N ALA A 308 -13.71 -18.56 6.64
CA ALA A 308 -14.32 -19.88 6.84
C ALA A 308 -13.53 -21.00 6.15
N SER A 309 -12.94 -20.73 4.98
CA SER A 309 -12.14 -21.71 4.24
C SER A 309 -10.82 -22.04 4.94
N TYR A 310 -10.18 -21.03 5.55
CA TYR A 310 -8.94 -21.23 6.31
C TYR A 310 -9.20 -21.70 7.73
N GLY A 311 -10.37 -21.41 8.34
CA GLY A 311 -10.61 -21.69 9.76
C GLY A 311 -9.84 -20.77 10.71
N HIS A 312 -9.32 -19.64 10.19
CA HIS A 312 -8.54 -18.65 10.93
C HIS A 312 -9.08 -17.24 10.66
N ARG A 313 -8.70 -16.28 11.51
CA ARG A 313 -8.81 -14.86 11.17
C ARG A 313 -7.95 -14.57 9.95
N VAL A 314 -8.45 -13.71 9.07
CA VAL A 314 -7.74 -13.32 7.86
C VAL A 314 -7.43 -11.83 7.86
N ALA A 315 -6.31 -11.46 7.25
CA ALA A 315 -6.03 -10.10 6.85
C ALA A 315 -5.86 -10.05 5.33
N LEU A 316 -6.23 -8.93 4.73
CA LEU A 316 -6.09 -8.75 3.29
C LEU A 316 -4.64 -8.35 2.96
N TRP A 317 -3.93 -9.20 2.23
CA TRP A 317 -2.81 -8.78 1.39
C TRP A 317 -3.44 -8.21 0.12
N ASP A 318 -3.60 -6.90 0.05
CA ASP A 318 -4.23 -6.29 -1.11
C ASP A 318 -3.19 -6.07 -2.21
N ASN A 319 -3.25 -6.80 -3.33
CA ASN A 319 -2.41 -6.53 -4.49
C ASN A 319 -2.87 -5.29 -5.26
N PHE A 320 -2.79 -4.15 -4.60
CA PHE A 320 -3.10 -2.81 -5.07
C PHE A 320 -2.23 -1.80 -4.30
N PRO A 321 -1.56 -0.83 -4.95
CA PRO A 321 -1.49 -0.56 -6.40
C PRO A 321 -0.37 -1.31 -7.15
N VAL A 322 0.19 -2.41 -6.62
CA VAL A 322 1.36 -3.11 -7.21
C VAL A 322 1.29 -3.26 -8.75
N ASN A 323 2.45 -3.07 -9.40
CA ASN A 323 2.60 -3.08 -10.86
C ASN A 323 3.66 -4.06 -11.37
N ASP A 324 4.15 -4.98 -10.54
CA ASP A 324 5.23 -5.91 -10.92
C ASP A 324 4.82 -6.94 -12.00
N PHE A 325 3.53 -7.21 -12.16
CA PHE A 325 2.99 -7.99 -13.27
C PHE A 325 2.97 -7.22 -14.61
N ASP A 326 3.12 -5.89 -14.59
CA ASP A 326 3.24 -5.04 -15.77
C ASP A 326 4.01 -3.74 -15.42
N PHE A 327 5.35 -3.84 -15.37
CA PHE A 327 6.24 -2.71 -15.07
C PHE A 327 6.11 -1.52 -16.04
N SER A 328 5.39 -1.68 -17.16
CA SER A 328 5.12 -0.57 -18.07
C SER A 328 4.01 0.35 -17.56
N ARG A 329 3.22 -0.07 -16.57
CA ARG A 329 2.09 0.68 -16.02
C ARG A 329 2.37 1.22 -14.63
N VAL A 330 1.71 2.32 -14.31
CA VAL A 330 1.53 2.82 -12.95
C VAL A 330 0.03 2.90 -12.66
N PHE A 331 -0.33 2.65 -11.41
CA PHE A 331 -1.72 2.71 -10.92
C PHE A 331 -1.83 3.82 -9.90
N LEU A 332 -2.29 4.98 -10.37
CA LEU A 332 -2.32 6.23 -9.63
C LEU A 332 -3.71 6.58 -9.09
N GLY A 333 -4.67 5.65 -9.18
CA GLY A 333 -6.05 5.85 -8.75
C GLY A 333 -6.29 5.53 -7.27
N PRO A 334 -7.52 5.77 -6.76
CA PRO A 334 -7.90 5.40 -5.41
C PRO A 334 -8.19 3.91 -5.27
N LEU A 335 -8.22 3.43 -4.03
CA LEU A 335 -8.78 2.13 -3.69
C LEU A 335 -10.26 2.08 -4.09
N VAL A 336 -10.62 1.10 -4.91
CA VAL A 336 -12.01 0.87 -5.35
C VAL A 336 -12.38 -0.59 -5.18
N GLY A 337 -13.68 -0.87 -5.09
CA GLY A 337 -14.23 -2.22 -5.07
C GLY A 337 -14.04 -2.99 -3.75
N ARG A 338 -13.56 -2.36 -2.67
CA ARG A 338 -13.49 -2.98 -1.35
C ARG A 338 -14.77 -2.65 -0.57
N ALA A 339 -15.42 -3.66 -0.01
CA ALA A 339 -16.65 -3.48 0.77
C ALA A 339 -16.43 -2.63 2.03
N THR A 340 -17.33 -1.69 2.30
CA THR A 340 -17.25 -0.79 3.47
C THR A 340 -18.16 -1.22 4.63
N ASP A 341 -19.16 -2.06 4.37
CA ASP A 341 -20.02 -2.64 5.39
C ASP A 341 -19.40 -3.96 5.87
N LEU A 342 -18.56 -3.86 6.90
CA LEU A 342 -17.75 -4.96 7.43
C LEU A 342 -18.14 -5.37 8.86
N ASP A 343 -19.32 -4.95 9.32
CA ASP A 343 -19.84 -5.38 10.62
C ASP A 343 -19.90 -6.93 10.67
N GLU A 344 -19.35 -7.50 11.73
CA GLU A 344 -19.25 -8.97 11.95
C GLU A 344 -18.40 -9.74 10.91
N VAL A 345 -17.75 -9.07 9.95
CA VAL A 345 -16.86 -9.72 8.99
C VAL A 345 -15.54 -10.08 9.71
N PRO A 346 -15.06 -11.34 9.63
CA PRO A 346 -13.86 -11.81 10.31
C PRO A 346 -12.55 -11.36 9.62
N LEU A 347 -12.41 -10.05 9.38
CA LEU A 347 -11.25 -9.41 8.78
C LEU A 347 -10.46 -8.63 9.86
N GLU A 348 -9.18 -8.97 10.03
CA GLU A 348 -8.29 -8.29 10.97
C GLU A 348 -7.75 -6.96 10.40
N GLY A 349 -7.76 -6.80 9.07
CA GLY A 349 -7.43 -5.54 8.43
C GLY A 349 -6.83 -5.70 7.04
N ILE A 350 -6.08 -4.69 6.61
CA ILE A 350 -5.54 -4.56 5.24
C ILE A 350 -4.06 -4.15 5.24
N THR A 351 -3.27 -4.83 4.42
CA THR A 351 -1.91 -4.45 4.04
C THR A 351 -1.83 -4.37 2.52
N ALA A 352 -1.68 -3.17 1.99
CA ALA A 352 -1.57 -2.92 0.55
C ALA A 352 -0.17 -3.23 0.02
N ASN A 353 -0.08 -3.94 -1.11
CA ASN A 353 1.16 -4.19 -1.84
C ASN A 353 1.39 -3.01 -2.81
N PRO A 354 2.39 -2.16 -2.58
CA PRO A 354 2.62 -0.97 -3.37
C PRO A 354 3.35 -1.28 -4.69
N MET A 355 3.55 -0.26 -5.52
CA MET A 355 4.41 -0.35 -6.70
C MET A 355 5.89 -0.28 -6.30
N VAL A 356 6.78 -0.62 -7.25
CA VAL A 356 8.21 -0.36 -7.10
C VAL A 356 8.51 1.14 -6.98
N GLU A 357 7.65 2.01 -7.53
CA GLU A 357 7.69 3.46 -7.36
C GLU A 357 7.13 3.88 -5.98
N ALA A 358 8.01 4.18 -5.03
CA ALA A 358 7.66 4.43 -3.64
C ALA A 358 6.83 5.71 -3.43
N ALA A 359 7.22 6.83 -4.05
CA ALA A 359 6.50 8.09 -3.91
C ALA A 359 5.16 8.08 -4.68
N ALA A 360 5.13 7.53 -5.89
CA ALA A 360 3.91 7.41 -6.69
C ALA A 360 2.85 6.53 -6.00
N SER A 361 3.28 5.46 -5.31
CA SER A 361 2.37 4.59 -4.53
C SER A 361 1.59 5.34 -3.44
N ARG A 362 2.11 6.48 -2.93
CA ARG A 362 1.47 7.23 -1.84
C ARG A 362 0.10 7.78 -2.20
N ILE A 363 -0.21 7.97 -3.48
CA ILE A 363 -1.55 8.38 -3.92
C ILE A 363 -2.57 7.31 -3.50
N ALA A 364 -2.38 6.08 -3.97
CA ALA A 364 -3.22 4.94 -3.64
C ALA A 364 -3.21 4.63 -2.13
N LEU A 365 -2.02 4.60 -1.51
CA LEU A 365 -1.87 4.27 -0.09
C LEU A 365 -2.54 5.29 0.85
N THR A 366 -2.62 6.56 0.46
CA THR A 366 -3.40 7.56 1.21
C THR A 366 -4.88 7.17 1.26
N THR A 367 -5.39 6.61 0.17
CA THR A 367 -6.79 6.18 0.08
C THR A 367 -7.05 4.87 0.81
N VAL A 368 -6.06 3.97 0.86
CA VAL A 368 -6.09 2.77 1.72
C VAL A 368 -6.16 3.18 3.19
N ALA A 369 -5.40 4.20 3.59
CA ALA A 369 -5.43 4.73 4.95
C ALA A 369 -6.80 5.32 5.32
N ASP A 370 -7.42 6.10 4.43
CA ASP A 370 -8.76 6.68 4.64
C ASP A 370 -9.83 5.59 4.76
N TYR A 371 -9.78 4.58 3.88
CA TYR A 371 -10.67 3.42 3.90
C TYR A 371 -10.54 2.63 5.22
N ALA A 372 -9.31 2.28 5.60
CA ALA A 372 -9.07 1.41 6.76
C ALA A 372 -9.32 2.12 8.10
N TRP A 373 -9.27 3.46 8.11
CA TRP A 373 -9.57 4.26 9.29
C TRP A 373 -11.07 4.47 9.47
N HIS A 374 -11.83 4.73 8.40
CA HIS A 374 -13.27 5.04 8.51
C HIS A 374 -14.08 4.52 7.30
N LEU A 375 -14.41 3.23 7.34
CA LEU A 375 -15.05 2.47 6.26
C LEU A 375 -16.36 3.11 5.81
N ALA A 376 -17.24 3.42 6.76
CA ALA A 376 -18.61 3.87 6.48
C ALA A 376 -18.69 5.23 5.75
N ALA A 377 -17.66 6.07 5.86
CA ALA A 377 -17.61 7.35 5.15
C ALA A 377 -16.55 7.39 4.04
N TYR A 378 -15.94 6.25 3.71
CA TYR A 378 -14.96 6.19 2.64
C TYR A 378 -15.61 6.54 1.29
N ASP A 379 -15.05 7.55 0.62
CA ASP A 379 -15.44 7.95 -0.72
C ASP A 379 -14.18 7.97 -1.59
N PRO A 380 -14.05 7.07 -2.59
CA PRO A 380 -12.84 6.95 -3.38
C PRO A 380 -12.45 8.25 -4.08
N ALA A 381 -13.40 8.99 -4.64
CA ALA A 381 -13.13 10.21 -5.40
C ALA A 381 -12.62 11.34 -4.48
N ARG A 382 -13.30 11.58 -3.36
CA ARG A 382 -12.89 12.56 -2.35
C ARG A 382 -11.54 12.20 -1.74
N SER A 383 -11.31 10.92 -1.46
CA SER A 383 -10.04 10.44 -0.93
C SER A 383 -8.91 10.61 -1.95
N HIS A 384 -9.17 10.37 -3.23
CA HIS A 384 -8.19 10.55 -4.30
C HIS A 384 -7.77 12.02 -4.46
N GLU A 385 -8.75 12.92 -4.51
CA GLU A 385 -8.51 14.37 -4.61
C GLU A 385 -7.65 14.85 -3.43
N ARG A 386 -7.95 14.37 -2.22
CA ARG A 386 -7.13 14.64 -1.03
C ARG A 386 -5.71 14.09 -1.18
N ALA A 387 -5.55 12.86 -1.68
CA ALA A 387 -4.24 12.24 -1.87
C ALA A 387 -3.36 13.04 -2.85
N ILE A 388 -3.93 13.48 -3.98
CA ILE A 388 -3.25 14.33 -4.97
C ILE A 388 -2.82 15.66 -4.34
N ARG A 389 -3.68 16.29 -3.54
CA ARG A 389 -3.37 17.57 -2.88
C ARG A 389 -2.25 17.44 -1.84
N LEU A 390 -2.20 16.31 -1.12
CA LEU A 390 -1.25 16.10 -0.04
C LEU A 390 0.15 15.68 -0.53
N LEU A 391 0.27 15.18 -1.76
CA LEU A 391 1.53 14.72 -2.33
C LEU A 391 2.17 15.81 -3.21
N PRO A 392 3.30 16.41 -2.80
CA PRO A 392 3.98 17.43 -3.61
C PRO A 392 4.31 16.93 -5.02
N GLY A 393 3.95 17.71 -6.04
CA GLY A 393 4.16 17.39 -7.44
C GLY A 393 3.03 16.60 -8.11
N ALA A 394 2.11 15.99 -7.35
CA ALA A 394 1.03 15.19 -7.92
C ALA A 394 -0.03 16.05 -8.63
N ALA A 395 -0.35 17.22 -8.09
CA ALA A 395 -1.33 18.14 -8.69
C ALA A 395 -0.85 18.69 -10.04
N GLU A 396 0.44 18.96 -10.18
CA GLU A 396 1.07 19.39 -11.43
C GLU A 396 1.06 18.29 -12.50
N LEU A 397 1.00 17.02 -12.09
CA LEU A 397 0.93 15.85 -12.95
C LEU A 397 -0.49 15.29 -13.09
N LEU A 398 -1.53 16.04 -12.71
CA LEU A 398 -2.92 15.57 -12.68
C LEU A 398 -3.39 14.87 -13.99
N PRO A 399 -3.10 15.37 -15.20
CA PRO A 399 -3.49 14.67 -16.42
C PRO A 399 -2.90 13.26 -16.55
N LEU A 400 -1.67 13.05 -16.07
CA LEU A 400 -1.07 11.72 -16.01
C LEU A 400 -1.73 10.85 -14.93
N VAL A 401 -1.97 11.42 -13.75
CA VAL A 401 -2.67 10.73 -12.65
C VAL A 401 -4.01 10.20 -13.13
N GLU A 402 -4.83 11.04 -13.77
CA GLU A 402 -6.12 10.68 -14.35
C GLU A 402 -5.98 9.56 -15.41
N ALA A 403 -5.02 9.69 -16.33
CA ALA A 403 -4.77 8.71 -17.38
C ALA A 403 -4.27 7.34 -16.88
N CYS A 404 -3.76 7.29 -15.65
CA CYS A 404 -3.23 6.10 -14.99
C CYS A 404 -4.04 5.69 -13.75
N SER A 405 -5.28 6.17 -13.59
CA SER A 405 -6.11 5.89 -12.42
C SER A 405 -6.94 4.60 -12.52
N ALA A 406 -7.00 3.97 -13.69
CA ALA A 406 -7.85 2.80 -13.90
C ALA A 406 -7.37 1.57 -13.11
N TRP A 407 -8.30 0.95 -12.39
CA TRP A 407 -8.13 -0.31 -11.66
C TRP A 407 -9.43 -1.11 -11.72
N PRO A 408 -9.40 -2.45 -11.91
CA PRO A 408 -8.23 -3.34 -12.03
C PRO A 408 -7.46 -3.21 -13.35
N PRO A 409 -6.30 -3.89 -13.52
CA PRO A 409 -5.48 -3.80 -14.74
C PRO A 409 -6.21 -4.16 -16.05
N GLY A 410 -7.29 -4.95 -15.97
CA GLY A 410 -8.11 -5.30 -17.13
C GLY A 410 -8.98 -4.16 -17.69
N ASP A 411 -9.24 -3.12 -16.89
CA ASP A 411 -10.17 -2.05 -17.24
C ASP A 411 -9.64 -1.09 -18.30
N ASP A 412 -10.55 -0.36 -18.94
CA ASP A 412 -10.21 0.74 -19.83
C ASP A 412 -9.40 1.80 -19.06
N GLN A 413 -8.26 2.21 -19.65
CA GLN A 413 -7.30 3.13 -19.05
C GLN A 413 -7.91 4.52 -18.83
N SER A 414 -8.84 4.94 -19.69
CA SER A 414 -9.55 6.20 -19.54
C SER A 414 -10.90 6.15 -20.24
N PRO A 415 -11.96 5.63 -19.58
CA PRO A 415 -13.29 5.50 -20.17
C PRO A 415 -13.84 6.82 -20.74
N ALA A 416 -13.56 7.94 -20.06
CA ALA A 416 -13.97 9.26 -20.50
C ALA A 416 -13.28 9.66 -21.82
N LEU A 417 -11.96 9.47 -21.93
CA LEU A 417 -11.21 9.80 -23.13
C LEU A 417 -11.54 8.85 -24.29
N THR A 418 -11.73 7.56 -24.02
CA THR A 418 -12.22 6.58 -24.99
C THR A 418 -13.55 7.02 -25.59
N ALA A 419 -14.50 7.45 -24.75
CA ALA A 419 -15.79 7.95 -25.20
C ALA A 419 -15.66 9.23 -26.05
N LEU A 420 -14.77 10.16 -25.67
CA LEU A 420 -14.51 11.37 -26.44
C LEU A 420 -13.89 11.06 -27.81
N CYS A 421 -12.93 10.14 -27.89
CA CYS A 421 -12.36 9.67 -29.15
C CYS A 421 -13.41 9.03 -30.06
N ALA A 422 -14.29 8.19 -29.53
CA ALA A 422 -15.39 7.59 -30.28
C ALA A 422 -16.37 8.66 -30.80
N ALA A 423 -16.78 9.60 -29.94
CA ALA A 423 -17.68 10.68 -30.32
C ALA A 423 -17.07 11.61 -31.38
N ALA A 424 -15.77 11.90 -31.30
CA ALA A 424 -15.07 12.69 -32.33
C ALA A 424 -15.13 12.00 -33.70
N LEU A 425 -14.97 10.69 -33.77
CA LEU A 425 -15.15 9.93 -35.00
C LEU A 425 -16.60 9.99 -35.54
N GLU A 426 -17.58 10.31 -34.71
CA GLU A 426 -18.99 10.45 -35.11
C GLU A 426 -19.41 11.91 -35.40
N GLY A 427 -18.52 12.88 -35.25
CA GLY A 427 -18.81 14.29 -35.55
C GLY A 427 -18.62 15.27 -34.39
N GLY A 428 -18.14 14.83 -33.23
CA GLY A 428 -17.79 15.69 -32.09
C GLY A 428 -18.37 15.22 -30.75
N PRO A 429 -18.07 15.92 -29.64
CA PRO A 429 -17.52 17.27 -29.57
C PRO A 429 -15.98 17.34 -29.65
N TYR A 430 -15.46 18.02 -30.68
CA TYR A 430 -14.01 18.15 -30.90
C TYR A 430 -13.30 19.01 -29.84
N GLU A 431 -13.94 20.07 -29.34
CA GLU A 431 -13.33 20.99 -28.38
C GLU A 431 -13.03 20.32 -27.03
N VAL A 432 -13.91 19.43 -26.58
CA VAL A 432 -13.72 18.70 -25.32
C VAL A 432 -12.56 17.71 -25.45
N LEU A 433 -12.53 16.94 -26.55
CA LEU A 433 -11.41 16.03 -26.82
C LEU A 433 -10.08 16.81 -26.95
N ARG A 434 -10.08 17.94 -27.67
CA ARG A 434 -8.88 18.78 -27.80
C ARG A 434 -8.37 19.25 -26.45
N ALA A 435 -9.25 19.73 -25.57
CA ALA A 435 -8.85 20.22 -24.25
C ALA A 435 -8.14 19.13 -23.44
N GLU A 436 -8.66 17.90 -23.42
CA GLU A 436 -8.02 16.78 -22.72
C GLU A 436 -6.67 16.38 -23.33
N LEU A 437 -6.58 16.36 -24.66
CA LEU A 437 -5.32 16.04 -25.35
C LEU A 437 -4.25 17.11 -25.16
N VAL A 438 -4.63 18.40 -25.08
CA VAL A 438 -3.72 19.50 -24.75
C VAL A 438 -3.19 19.34 -23.32
N ARG A 439 -4.05 19.05 -22.33
CA ARG A 439 -3.62 18.80 -20.95
C ARG A 439 -2.54 17.72 -20.86
N LEU A 440 -2.66 16.65 -21.66
CA LEU A 440 -1.65 15.59 -21.75
C LEU A 440 -0.37 16.06 -22.46
N ALA A 441 -0.50 16.67 -23.65
CA ALA A 441 0.64 17.11 -24.46
C ALA A 441 1.51 18.17 -23.76
N GLU A 442 0.91 18.96 -22.87
CA GLU A 442 1.57 20.06 -22.16
C GLU A 442 2.05 19.70 -20.73
N LEU A 443 1.90 18.44 -20.30
CA LEU A 443 2.33 17.97 -18.98
C LEU A 443 3.74 18.47 -18.60
N PRO A 444 3.94 19.10 -17.44
CA PRO A 444 5.23 19.68 -17.07
C PRO A 444 6.31 18.60 -16.86
N THR A 445 7.55 18.88 -17.29
CA THR A 445 8.71 17.98 -17.12
C THR A 445 9.65 18.39 -15.98
N GLY A 446 9.47 19.60 -15.43
CA GLY A 446 10.29 20.16 -14.34
C GLY A 446 9.61 20.17 -12.98
N VAL A 447 8.69 19.23 -12.73
CA VAL A 447 7.98 19.14 -11.45
C VAL A 447 8.96 18.74 -10.34
N PRO A 448 8.97 19.42 -9.19
CA PRO A 448 9.85 19.07 -8.08
C PRO A 448 9.34 17.83 -7.33
N GLY A 449 10.25 17.14 -6.64
CA GLY A 449 9.92 16.04 -5.73
C GLY A 449 10.10 14.64 -6.33
N PRO A 450 10.04 13.61 -5.48
CA PRO A 450 10.37 12.23 -5.87
C PRO A 450 9.38 11.64 -6.87
N ILE A 451 8.09 12.00 -6.79
CA ILE A 451 7.08 11.50 -7.74
C ILE A 451 7.39 11.92 -9.18
N ALA A 452 7.93 13.12 -9.40
CA ALA A 452 8.26 13.57 -10.75
C ALA A 452 9.44 12.79 -11.34
N ALA A 453 10.42 12.44 -10.50
CA ALA A 453 11.56 11.62 -10.91
C ALA A 453 11.11 10.18 -11.23
N GLU A 454 10.29 9.58 -10.37
CA GLU A 454 9.73 8.25 -10.59
C GLU A 454 8.85 8.20 -11.86
N LEU A 455 7.99 9.19 -12.06
CA LEU A 455 7.03 9.22 -13.17
C LEU A 455 7.58 9.77 -14.50
N ALA A 456 8.84 10.17 -14.56
CA ALA A 456 9.40 10.91 -15.71
C ALA A 456 9.17 10.21 -17.07
N ARG A 457 9.32 8.88 -17.14
CA ARG A 457 9.08 8.13 -18.38
C ARG A 457 7.60 8.08 -18.80
N TRP A 458 6.69 8.03 -17.83
CA TRP A 458 5.25 8.07 -18.10
C TRP A 458 4.78 9.48 -18.48
N VAL A 459 5.38 10.53 -17.90
CA VAL A 459 5.16 11.91 -18.33
C VAL A 459 5.54 12.07 -19.81
N SER A 460 6.71 11.55 -20.22
CA SER A 460 7.15 11.60 -21.62
C SER A 460 6.18 10.88 -22.55
N ALA A 461 5.76 9.66 -22.18
CA ALA A 461 4.79 8.88 -22.95
C ALA A 461 3.42 9.58 -23.05
N ALA A 462 2.92 10.14 -21.94
CA ALA A 462 1.65 10.88 -21.92
C ALA A 462 1.67 12.10 -22.83
N ARG A 463 2.78 12.86 -22.85
CA ARG A 463 2.94 14.02 -23.73
C ARG A 463 2.88 13.62 -25.20
N ASP A 464 3.58 12.56 -25.59
CA ASP A 464 3.56 12.10 -26.97
C ASP A 464 2.23 11.46 -27.37
N MET A 465 1.54 10.78 -26.44
CA MET A 465 0.15 10.33 -26.66
C MET A 465 -0.79 11.53 -26.86
N GLY A 466 -0.70 12.57 -26.03
CA GLY A 466 -1.46 13.80 -26.22
C GLY A 466 -1.20 14.43 -27.60
N ALA A 467 0.07 14.55 -27.99
CA ALA A 467 0.47 15.08 -29.30
C ALA A 467 -0.04 14.23 -30.48
N ALA A 468 0.00 12.90 -30.38
CA ALA A 468 -0.55 12.00 -31.39
C ALA A 468 -2.07 12.14 -31.52
N GLY A 469 -2.78 12.22 -30.40
CA GLY A 469 -4.22 12.48 -30.41
C GLY A 469 -4.58 13.83 -31.02
N LEU A 470 -3.81 14.90 -30.72
CA LEU A 470 -4.01 16.22 -31.31
C LEU A 470 -3.80 16.20 -32.82
N ALA A 471 -2.71 15.59 -33.29
CA ALA A 471 -2.42 15.49 -34.73
C ALA A 471 -3.50 14.69 -35.47
N ALA A 472 -4.02 13.62 -34.86
CA ALA A 472 -5.16 12.89 -35.40
C ALA A 472 -6.44 13.75 -35.42
N LEU A 473 -6.73 14.49 -34.36
CA LEU A 473 -7.90 15.37 -34.32
C LEU A 473 -7.81 16.51 -35.34
N ASP A 474 -6.62 17.10 -35.52
CA ASP A 474 -6.35 18.12 -36.53
C ASP A 474 -6.56 17.54 -37.94
N LEU A 475 -6.07 16.34 -38.21
CA LEU A 475 -6.30 15.65 -39.48
C LEU A 475 -7.80 15.39 -39.73
N LEU A 476 -8.51 14.89 -38.72
CA LEU A 476 -9.95 14.61 -38.79
C LEU A 476 -10.78 15.85 -39.10
N THR A 477 -10.36 17.01 -38.58
CA THR A 477 -11.07 18.29 -38.73
C THR A 477 -10.58 19.13 -39.93
N GLY A 478 -9.61 18.63 -40.70
CA GLY A 478 -9.05 19.31 -41.86
C GLY A 478 -8.05 20.43 -41.53
N ALA A 479 -7.62 20.54 -40.28
CA ALA A 479 -6.61 21.50 -39.82
C ALA A 479 -5.17 20.95 -39.86
N GLY A 480 -5.01 19.63 -40.01
CA GLY A 480 -3.72 18.92 -39.99
C GLY A 480 -3.35 18.23 -41.31
N THR A 481 -2.23 17.52 -41.31
CA THR A 481 -1.74 16.74 -42.46
C THR A 481 -1.57 15.27 -42.11
N LEU A 482 -1.66 14.39 -43.12
CA LEU A 482 -1.46 12.95 -42.96
C LEU A 482 -0.08 12.64 -42.34
N ALA A 483 0.97 13.26 -42.89
CA ALA A 483 2.35 13.05 -42.43
C ALA A 483 2.55 13.43 -40.95
N ALA A 484 1.94 14.54 -40.49
CA ALA A 484 2.06 14.95 -39.10
C ALA A 484 1.38 13.96 -38.13
N ALA A 485 0.21 13.43 -38.50
CA ALA A 485 -0.48 12.42 -37.71
C ALA A 485 0.28 11.09 -37.67
N GLU A 486 0.85 10.65 -38.80
CA GLU A 486 1.69 9.44 -38.87
C GLU A 486 2.96 9.57 -38.03
N GLU A 487 3.68 10.70 -38.13
CA GLU A 487 4.91 10.94 -37.37
C GLU A 487 4.64 11.01 -35.85
N ALA A 488 3.58 11.73 -35.45
CA ALA A 488 3.20 11.85 -34.05
C ALA A 488 2.79 10.50 -33.45
N LEU A 489 2.00 9.71 -34.18
CA LEU A 489 1.62 8.36 -33.77
C LEU A 489 2.85 7.45 -33.64
N ALA A 490 3.73 7.43 -34.65
CA ALA A 490 4.93 6.62 -34.62
C ALA A 490 5.82 6.96 -33.42
N ARG A 491 5.99 8.24 -33.09
CA ARG A 491 6.72 8.69 -31.89
C ARG A 491 6.07 8.21 -30.60
N ALA A 492 4.75 8.36 -30.45
CA ALA A 492 4.02 7.91 -29.27
C ALA A 492 4.16 6.39 -29.02
N GLU A 493 4.22 5.59 -30.08
CA GLU A 493 4.36 4.14 -29.99
C GLU A 493 5.79 3.66 -29.69
N THR A 494 6.79 4.56 -29.66
CA THR A 494 8.17 4.21 -29.27
C THR A 494 8.36 4.05 -27.76
N HIS A 495 7.46 4.62 -26.95
CA HIS A 495 7.59 4.59 -25.50
C HIS A 495 7.32 3.20 -24.96
N GLU A 496 8.16 2.70 -24.05
CA GLU A 496 7.90 1.46 -23.29
C GLU A 496 6.89 1.67 -22.15
N ALA A 497 6.78 2.89 -21.61
CA ALA A 497 5.75 3.24 -20.65
C ALA A 497 4.35 3.15 -21.29
N ASN A 498 3.43 2.48 -20.61
CA ASN A 498 2.07 2.24 -21.06
C ASN A 498 1.13 3.30 -20.49
N VAL A 499 0.95 4.38 -21.26
CA VAL A 499 -0.04 5.42 -21.03
C VAL A 499 -0.98 5.45 -22.22
N LEU A 500 -2.28 5.24 -22.01
CA LEU A 500 -3.33 5.40 -23.03
C LEU A 500 -3.12 4.64 -24.35
N ARG A 501 -2.29 3.59 -24.38
CA ARG A 501 -1.99 2.81 -25.59
C ARG A 501 -3.20 2.13 -26.19
N LYS A 502 -4.21 1.84 -25.37
CA LYS A 502 -5.48 1.26 -25.82
C LYS A 502 -6.51 2.31 -26.23
N VAL A 503 -6.19 3.61 -26.09
CA VAL A 503 -7.11 4.72 -26.33
C VAL A 503 -6.66 5.55 -27.54
N ILE A 504 -5.47 6.14 -27.47
CA ILE A 504 -5.01 7.11 -28.49
C ILE A 504 -4.59 6.45 -29.80
N PRO A 505 -3.72 5.42 -29.83
CA PRO A 505 -3.33 4.78 -31.08
C PRO A 505 -4.52 4.22 -31.89
N PRO A 506 -5.51 3.54 -31.30
CA PRO A 506 -6.70 3.12 -32.03
C PRO A 506 -7.50 4.27 -32.64
N PHE A 507 -7.65 5.38 -31.91
CA PHE A 507 -8.30 6.59 -32.44
C PHE A 507 -7.51 7.16 -33.64
N ALA A 508 -6.20 7.36 -33.48
CA ALA A 508 -5.36 7.91 -34.54
C ALA A 508 -5.36 7.06 -35.81
N ARG A 509 -5.26 5.73 -35.70
CA ARG A 509 -5.35 4.81 -36.85
C ARG A 509 -6.68 4.91 -37.57
N GLN A 510 -7.80 4.96 -36.84
CA GLN A 510 -9.12 5.11 -37.46
C GLN A 510 -9.27 6.44 -38.22
N VAL A 511 -8.68 7.53 -37.71
CA VAL A 511 -8.65 8.80 -38.45
C VAL A 511 -7.83 8.65 -39.74
N LEU A 512 -6.63 8.08 -39.66
CA LEU A 512 -5.76 7.88 -40.82
C LEU A 512 -6.48 7.07 -41.91
N GLU A 513 -7.11 5.95 -41.54
CA GLU A 513 -7.88 5.10 -42.45
C GLU A 513 -8.98 5.89 -43.17
N ARG A 514 -9.77 6.68 -42.43
CA ARG A 514 -10.89 7.46 -42.99
C ARG A 514 -10.48 8.56 -43.96
N VAL A 515 -9.30 9.16 -43.78
CA VAL A 515 -8.81 10.23 -44.66
C VAL A 515 -8.10 9.66 -45.89
N THR A 516 -7.62 8.41 -45.82
CA THR A 516 -6.99 7.71 -46.95
C THR A 516 -7.95 6.91 -47.83
N ALA A 517 -9.14 6.56 -47.31
CA ALA A 517 -10.23 5.88 -48.03
C ALA A 517 -11.04 6.86 -48.89
#